data_AF-A0A941LIJ9-F1
#
_entry.id   AF-A0A941LIJ9-F1
#
_cell.length_a   1.000
_cell.length_b   1.000
_cell.length_c   1.000
_cell.angle_alpha   90.00
_cell.angle_beta   90.00
_cell.angle_gamma   90.00
#
_symmetry.space_group_name_H-M   'P 1'
#
loop_
_entity.id
_entity.type
_entity.pdbx_description
1 polymer ?
#
loop_
_entity_poly.entity_id
_entity_poly.type
_entity_poly.pdbx_seq_one_letter_code
_entity_poly.pdbx_strand_id
1 'polypeptide(L)' 'MSDTSTPKSAATAPTAELPDRLCTWCKVAMTKRLVAGGQFVHYTCPKCVFQHTIKRTPQAV' A
#
# COMPACT_ATOMS: atom_id res chain seq x y z
N MET A 1 24.58 -27.19 16.10
CA MET A 1 24.83 -26.14 15.10
C MET A 1 23.56 -25.33 14.99
N SER A 2 23.56 -24.11 15.50
CA SER A 2 22.36 -23.27 15.59
C SER A 2 22.57 -22.04 14.72
N ASP A 3 21.99 -22.04 13.52
CA ASP A 3 21.81 -20.81 12.75
C ASP A 3 20.30 -20.62 12.56
N THR A 4 19.68 -20.02 13.57
CA THR A 4 18.35 -19.45 13.44
C THR A 4 18.53 -18.05 12.86
N SER A 5 18.74 -17.99 11.54
CA SER A 5 18.57 -16.76 10.79
C SER A 5 17.09 -16.38 10.78
N THR A 6 16.68 -15.60 11.77
CA THR A 6 15.40 -14.89 11.78
C THR A 6 15.43 -13.84 10.67
N PRO A 7 14.60 -13.91 9.61
CA PRO A 7 14.39 -12.73 8.80
C PRO A 7 13.61 -11.74 9.67
N LYS A 8 14.32 -10.72 10.13
CA LYS A 8 13.80 -9.46 10.62
C LYS A 8 13.05 -8.79 9.46
N SER A 9 11.84 -9.29 9.16
CA SER A 9 10.97 -8.71 8.14
C SER A 9 10.37 -7.45 8.73
N ALA A 10 11.07 -6.36 8.41
CA ALA A 10 10.62 -4.99 8.23
C ALA A 10 9.34 -4.59 8.96
N ALA A 11 9.48 -3.60 9.85
CA ALA A 11 8.39 -2.76 10.32
C ALA A 11 7.36 -2.53 9.20
N THR A 12 6.23 -3.23 9.29
CA THR A 12 5.11 -3.05 8.37
C THR A 12 4.51 -1.70 8.72
N ALA A 13 4.99 -0.68 8.02
CA ALA A 13 4.51 0.68 8.07
C ALA A 13 2.96 0.68 7.99
N PRO A 14 2.27 1.72 8.52
CA PRO A 14 0.81 1.86 8.58
C PRO A 14 0.06 1.72 7.22
N THR A 15 0.79 1.52 6.13
CA THR A 15 0.29 1.10 4.83
C THR A 15 -0.10 -0.39 4.74
N ALA A 16 0.35 -1.26 5.65
CA ALA A 16 0.07 -2.70 5.62
C ALA A 16 -1.44 -3.01 5.67
N GLU A 17 -2.20 -2.19 6.39
CA GLU A 17 -3.66 -2.32 6.55
C GLU A 17 -4.46 -1.75 5.36
N LEU A 18 -3.80 -1.07 4.42
CA LEU A 18 -4.49 -0.51 3.25
C LEU A 18 -4.72 -1.60 2.21
N PRO A 19 -5.88 -1.65 1.55
CA PRO A 19 -6.15 -2.66 0.54
C PRO A 19 -5.18 -2.51 -0.63
N ASP A 20 -4.63 -3.63 -1.09
CA ASP A 20 -3.84 -3.65 -2.32
C ASP A 20 -4.75 -3.53 -3.54
N ARG A 21 -4.32 -2.75 -4.53
CA ARG A 21 -5.05 -2.57 -5.79
C ARG A 21 -4.15 -2.81 -6.98
N LEU A 22 -4.73 -3.45 -8.00
CA LEU A 22 -4.10 -3.65 -9.29
C LEU A 22 -4.44 -2.48 -10.22
N CYS A 23 -3.47 -2.10 -11.06
CA CYS A 23 -3.71 -1.14 -12.12
C CYS A 23 -4.76 -1.69 -13.09
N THR A 24 -5.75 -0.86 -13.46
CA THR A 24 -6.80 -1.24 -14.41
C THR A 24 -6.25 -1.73 -15.75
N TRP A 25 -5.16 -1.12 -16.22
CA TRP A 25 -4.55 -1.39 -17.52
C TRP A 25 -3.50 -2.50 -17.44
N CYS A 26 -2.46 -2.30 -16.62
CA CYS A 26 -1.32 -3.21 -16.57
C CYS A 26 -1.55 -4.45 -15.71
N LYS A 27 -2.62 -4.48 -14.89
CA LYS A 27 -2.93 -5.55 -13.92
C LYS A 27 -1.80 -5.84 -12.91
N VAL A 28 -0.89 -4.90 -12.71
CA VAL A 28 0.21 -5.00 -11.72
C VAL A 28 -0.17 -4.29 -10.42
N ALA A 29 0.46 -4.69 -9.31
CA ALA A 29 0.31 -4.03 -8.03
C ALA A 29 0.71 -2.55 -8.11
N MET A 30 -0.17 -1.67 -7.62
CA MET A 30 0.08 -0.24 -7.54
C MET A 30 0.79 0.10 -6.23
N THR A 31 1.69 1.08 -6.28
CA THR A 31 2.28 1.65 -5.07
C THR A 31 1.24 2.50 -4.35
N LYS A 32 1.06 2.30 -3.05
CA LYS A 32 0.09 3.03 -2.23
C LYS A 32 0.77 3.98 -1.25
N ARG A 33 0.23 5.19 -1.10
CA ARG A 33 0.74 6.21 -0.18
C ARG A 33 -0.43 6.93 0.51
N LEU A 34 -0.28 7.16 1.81
CA LEU A 34 -1.17 8.03 2.57
C LEU A 34 -0.87 9.50 2.28
N VAL A 35 -1.90 10.28 1.98
CA VAL A 35 -1.80 11.72 1.74
C VAL A 35 -2.85 12.48 2.55
N ALA A 36 -2.70 13.81 2.62
CA ALA A 36 -3.54 14.71 3.43
C ALA A 36 -3.75 14.20 4.87
N GLY A 37 -2.65 13.95 5.58
CA GLY A 37 -2.70 13.45 6.97
C GLY A 37 -3.26 12.03 7.12
N GLY A 38 -3.30 11.24 6.04
CA GLY A 38 -3.83 9.88 6.07
C GLY A 38 -5.31 9.76 5.77
N GLN A 39 -5.96 10.85 5.33
CA GLN A 39 -7.38 10.84 4.92
C GLN A 39 -7.61 10.20 3.55
N PHE A 40 -6.59 10.18 2.69
CA PHE A 40 -6.68 9.60 1.36
C PHE A 40 -5.54 8.63 1.12
N VAL A 41 -5.82 7.61 0.32
CA VAL A 41 -4.80 6.72 -0.24
C VAL A 41 -4.65 7.03 -1.72
N HIS A 42 -3.45 7.40 -2.12
CA HIS A 42 -3.05 7.50 -3.52
C HIS A 42 -2.42 6.18 -3.95
N TYR A 43 -2.96 5.59 -5.00
CA TYR A 43 -2.40 4.46 -5.71
C TYR A 43 -1.78 4.96 -7.02
N THR A 44 -0.56 4.53 -7.31
CA THR A 44 0.12 4.84 -8.57
C THR A 44 0.65 3.56 -9.21
N CYS A 45 0.40 3.37 -10.51
CA CYS A 45 0.95 2.25 -11.25
C CYS A 45 2.43 2.50 -11.57
N PRO A 46 3.35 1.58 -11.23
CA PRO A 46 4.77 1.77 -11.53
C PRO A 46 5.12 1.60 -13.02
N LYS A 47 4.21 1.04 -13.83
CA LYS A 47 4.42 0.82 -15.26
C LYS A 47 3.89 1.96 -16.14
N CYS A 48 2.64 2.35 -15.93
CA CYS A 48 1.94 3.30 -16.81
C CYS A 48 1.57 4.61 -16.13
N VAL A 49 2.05 4.86 -14.90
CA VAL A 49 1.79 6.06 -14.09
C VAL A 49 0.31 6.38 -13.85
N PHE A 50 -0.60 5.45 -14.14
CA PHE A 50 -2.02 5.59 -13.81
C PHE A 50 -2.19 5.83 -12.31
N GLN A 51 -2.97 6.84 -11.95
CA GLN A 51 -3.23 7.23 -10.56
C GLN A 51 -4.68 6.97 -10.19
N HIS A 52 -4.89 6.52 -8.97
CA HIS A 52 -6.22 6.35 -8.39
C HIS A 52 -6.19 6.78 -6.94
N THR A 53 -7.14 7.63 -6.54
CA THR A 53 -7.23 8.14 -5.18
C THR A 53 -8.53 7.68 -4.55
N ILE A 54 -8.43 7.10 -3.35
CA ILE A 54 -9.61 6.78 -2.55
C ILE A 54 -9.56 7.59 -1.26
N LYS A 55 -10.71 8.09 -0.83
CA LYS A 55 -10.88 8.60 0.52
C LYS A 55 -10.94 7.41 1.48
N ARG A 56 -10.12 7.41 2.53
CA ARG A 56 -10.34 6.51 3.66
C ARG A 56 -11.56 7.05 4.37
N THR A 57 -12.71 6.42 4.19
CA THR A 57 -13.80 6.60 5.15
C THR A 57 -13.22 6.17 6.50
N PRO A 58 -13.27 7.00 7.55
CA PRO A 58 -13.06 6.47 8.89
C PRO A 58 -14.08 5.33 9.02
N GLN A 59 -13.62 4.09 9.26
CA GLN A 59 -14.53 3.10 9.80
C GLN A 59 -15.05 3.73 11.09
N ALA A 60 -16.32 4.14 11.08
CA ALA A 60 -17.01 4.50 12.30
C ALA A 60 -16.89 3.26 13.20
N VAL A 61 -16.21 3.48 14.33
CA VAL A 61 -16.09 2.53 15.43
C VAL A 61 -17.49 2.18 15.93
#